data_AF-A0A4R1YUL9-F1
#
_entry.id   AF-A0A4R1YUL9-F1
#
_cell.length_a   1.000
_cell.length_b   1.000
_cell.length_c   1.000
_cell.angle_alpha   90.00
_cell.angle_beta   90.00
_cell.angle_gamma   90.00
#
_symmetry.space_group_name_H-M   'P 1'
#
loop_
_entity.id
_entity.type
_entity.pdbx_description
1 polymer ?
#
loop_
_entity_poly.entity_id
_entity_poly.type
_entity_poly.pdbx_seq_one_letter_code
_entity_poly.pdbx_strand_id
1 'polypeptide(L)'
;MGVDLAETGIETEEDEFEVWQSNWDSVVAFLACETQWRLAAGLAGAVWLGLDYGAVDIVLRHHHLPSGVFVDIQFMERAAMAVLNGARDG
;
A
#
# COMPACT_ATOMS: atom_id res chain seq x y z
N MET A 1 -7.25 29.44 -20.04
CA MET A 1 -8.42 28.83 -19.39
C MET A 1 -7.93 28.38 -18.03
N GLY A 2 -8.17 29.21 -17.00
CA GLY A 2 -7.73 28.91 -15.63
C GLY A 2 -8.66 27.86 -15.04
N VAL A 3 -8.08 26.76 -14.56
CA VAL A 3 -8.81 25.74 -13.81
C VAL A 3 -8.69 26.15 -12.36
N ASP A 4 -9.78 26.63 -11.78
CA ASP A 4 -9.89 26.77 -10.32
C ASP A 4 -9.92 25.36 -9.74
N LEU A 5 -8.77 24.89 -9.26
CA LEU A 5 -8.67 23.71 -8.42
C LEU A 5 -9.26 24.10 -7.07
N ALA A 6 -10.52 23.78 -6.85
CA ALA A 6 -11.10 23.86 -5.52
C ALA A 6 -10.24 23.01 -4.58
N GLU A 7 -9.65 23.66 -3.57
CA GLU A 7 -8.97 22.98 -2.47
C GLU A 7 -10.03 22.20 -1.69
N THR A 8 -10.31 20.96 -2.11
CA THR A 8 -10.92 19.98 -1.20
C THR A 8 -9.89 19.74 -0.10
N GLY A 9 -10.09 20.42 1.02
CA GLY A 9 -9.32 20.17 2.23
C GLY A 9 -9.39 18.68 2.55
N ILE A 10 -8.25 18.01 2.45
CA ILE A 10 -8.10 16.66 2.97
C ILE A 10 -8.03 16.86 4.49
N GLU A 11 -9.12 16.61 5.20
CA GLU A 11 -9.09 16.46 6.65
C GLU A 11 -8.16 15.29 6.96
N THR A 12 -6.94 15.61 7.36
CA THR A 12 -5.97 14.64 7.87
C THR A 12 -6.22 14.56 9.36
N GLU A 13 -7.18 13.72 9.76
CA GLU A 13 -7.10 13.15 11.11
C GLU A 13 -5.77 12.39 11.15
N GLU A 14 -4.78 12.93 11.86
CA GLU A 14 -3.50 12.27 12.08
C GLU A 14 -3.74 11.06 13.00
N ASP A 15 -4.21 9.97 12.40
CA ASP A 15 -4.28 8.65 13.03
C ASP A 15 -2.86 8.11 13.21
N GLU A 16 -2.16 8.62 14.21
CA GLU A 16 -0.88 8.08 14.65
C GLU A 16 -1.10 6.70 15.29
N PHE A 17 -0.22 5.75 14.95
CA PHE A 17 -0.21 4.42 15.57
C PHE A 17 1.22 3.97 15.89
N GLU A 18 1.36 3.23 16.98
CA GLU A 18 2.64 2.67 17.38
C GLU A 18 2.97 1.41 16.58
N VAL A 19 4.23 1.29 16.15
CA VAL A 19 4.76 0.10 15.49
C VAL A 19 5.77 -0.58 16.41
N TRP A 20 5.54 -1.85 16.71
CA TRP A 20 6.52 -2.66 17.43
C TRP A 20 7.84 -2.71 16.66
N GLN A 21 8.96 -2.59 17.37
CA GLN A 21 10.29 -2.51 16.73
C GLN A 21 10.61 -3.71 15.83
N SER A 22 10.08 -4.89 16.14
CA SER A 22 10.18 -6.10 15.30
C SER A 22 9.49 -5.99 13.94
N ASN A 23 8.53 -5.08 13.80
CA ASN A 23 7.70 -4.90 12.62
C ASN A 23 8.12 -3.67 11.81
N TRP A 24 9.10 -2.90 12.31
CA TRP A 24 9.50 -1.64 11.70
C TRP A 24 9.99 -1.82 10.26
N ASP A 25 10.88 -2.80 10.04
CA ASP A 25 11.39 -3.12 8.71
C ASP A 25 10.26 -3.49 7.75
N SER A 26 9.27 -4.26 8.23
CA SER A 26 8.12 -4.67 7.43
C SER A 26 7.24 -3.49 7.05
N VAL A 27 6.93 -2.59 8.00
CA VAL A 27 6.13 -1.38 7.73
C VAL A 27 6.85 -0.48 6.74
N VAL A 28 8.13 -0.19 6.94
CA VAL A 28 8.92 0.66 6.04
C VAL A 28 9.03 0.03 4.65
N ALA A 29 9.24 -1.29 4.56
CA ALA A 29 9.28 -1.99 3.27
C ALA A 29 7.93 -1.96 2.54
N PHE A 30 6.82 -2.08 3.26
CA PHE A 30 5.49 -1.97 2.69
C PHE A 30 5.23 -0.56 2.14
N LEU A 31 5.61 0.48 2.89
CA LEU A 31 5.51 1.87 2.44
C LEU A 31 6.40 2.14 1.22
N ALA A 32 7.62 1.57 1.18
CA ALA A 32 8.49 1.67 0.01
C ALA A 32 7.90 1.02 -1.26
N CYS A 33 6.90 0.14 -1.11
CA CYS A 33 6.18 -0.49 -2.22
C CYS A 33 4.96 0.33 -2.72
N GLU A 34 4.73 1.55 -2.22
CA GLU A 34 3.52 2.36 -2.54
C GLU A 34 3.25 2.55 -4.04
N THR A 35 4.29 2.55 -4.87
CA THR A 35 4.19 2.74 -6.33
C THR A 35 4.05 1.43 -7.10
N GLN A 36 4.06 0.28 -6.42
CA GLN A 36 4.13 -1.04 -7.04
C GLN A 36 2.77 -1.74 -7.15
N TRP A 37 1.69 -1.06 -6.78
CA TRP A 37 0.33 -1.58 -6.90
C TRP A 37 -0.11 -1.73 -8.35
N ARG A 38 -0.69 -2.88 -8.68
CA ARG A 38 -1.29 -3.15 -9.98
C ARG A 38 -2.78 -2.83 -9.95
N LEU A 39 -3.22 -2.07 -10.93
CA LEU A 39 -4.62 -1.68 -11.13
C LEU A 39 -5.11 -2.20 -12.49
N ALA A 40 -6.27 -2.85 -12.49
CA ALA A 40 -7.02 -3.13 -13.72
C ALA A 40 -8.18 -2.14 -13.83
N ALA A 41 -8.23 -1.39 -14.94
CA ALA A 41 -9.32 -0.48 -15.24
C ALA A 41 -10.11 -0.97 -16.46
N GLY A 42 -11.43 -0.90 -16.39
CA GLY A 42 -12.32 -1.30 -17.47
C GLY A 42 -13.68 -0.59 -17.39
N LEU A 43 -14.63 -1.05 -18.22
CA LEU A 43 -15.96 -0.44 -18.32
C LEU A 43 -16.76 -0.47 -16.99
N ALA A 44 -16.43 -1.40 -16.09
CA ALA A 44 -17.06 -1.55 -14.78
C ALA A 44 -16.34 -0.78 -13.64
N GLY A 45 -15.33 0.03 -13.96
CA GLY A 45 -14.52 0.75 -12.98
C GLY A 45 -13.10 0.22 -12.88
N ALA A 46 -12.42 0.55 -11.78
CA ALA A 46 -11.06 0.13 -11.49
C ALA A 46 -11.02 -0.79 -10.28
N VAL A 47 -10.17 -1.83 -10.34
CA VAL A 47 -9.95 -2.79 -9.26
C VAL A 47 -8.45 -2.95 -9.02
N TRP A 48 -8.06 -2.89 -7.76
CA TRP A 48 -6.69 -3.18 -7.35
C TRP A 48 -6.49 -4.70 -7.34
N LEU A 49 -5.42 -5.15 -8.01
CA LEU A 49 -5.11 -6.57 -8.14
C LEU A 49 -4.15 -7.07 -7.06
N GLY A 50 -3.40 -6.17 -6.44
CA GLY A 50 -2.30 -6.47 -5.52
C GLY A 50 -1.00 -5.78 -5.94
N LEU A 51 0.05 -6.00 -5.16
CA LEU A 51 1.42 -5.57 -5.42
C LEU A 51 2.06 -6.40 -6.53
N ASP A 52 2.96 -5.75 -7.28
CA ASP A 52 3.90 -6.44 -8.16
C ASP A 52 4.99 -7.13 -7.34
N TYR A 53 4.86 -8.43 -7.09
CA TYR A 53 5.85 -9.18 -6.31
C TYR A 53 7.27 -9.19 -6.90
N GLY A 54 7.41 -9.02 -8.22
CA GLY A 54 8.73 -8.87 -8.83
C GLY A 54 9.38 -7.54 -8.45
N ALA A 55 8.59 -6.46 -8.40
CA ALA A 55 9.07 -5.16 -7.94
C ALA A 55 9.27 -5.12 -6.42
N VAL A 56 8.40 -5.77 -5.63
CA VAL A 56 8.59 -5.95 -4.18
C VAL A 56 9.91 -6.65 -3.90
N ASP A 57 10.23 -7.73 -4.63
CA ASP A 57 11.51 -8.42 -4.48
C ASP A 57 12.72 -7.49 -4.77
N ILE A 58 12.61 -6.58 -5.75
CA ILE A 58 13.64 -5.56 -6.00
C ILE A 58 13.79 -4.63 -4.78
N VAL A 59 12.69 -4.13 -4.21
CA VAL A 59 12.70 -3.29 -3.01
C VAL A 59 13.38 -4.02 -1.85
N LEU A 60 12.95 -5.24 -1.53
CA LEU A 60 13.50 -6.02 -0.42
C LEU A 60 15.00 -6.26 -0.59
N ARG A 61 15.45 -6.59 -1.80
CA ARG A 61 16.88 -6.78 -2.10
C ARG A 61 17.68 -5.48 -2.00
N HIS A 62 17.13 -4.36 -2.44
CA HIS A 62 17.79 -3.05 -2.36
C HIS A 62 18.01 -2.61 -0.90
N HIS A 63 17.08 -2.95 -0.01
CA HIS A 63 17.15 -2.66 1.42
C HIS A 63 17.83 -3.76 2.25
N HIS A 64 18.33 -4.84 1.61
CA HIS A 64 18.96 -5.98 2.29
C HIS A 64 18.08 -6.65 3.35
N LEU A 65 16.77 -6.68 3.13
CA LEU A 65 15.81 -7.22 4.09
C LEU A 65 15.71 -8.75 4.03
N PRO A 66 15.44 -9.42 5.16
CA PRO A 66 15.30 -10.86 5.19
C PRO A 66 14.01 -11.31 4.48
N SER A 67 14.01 -12.55 3.98
CA SER A 67 12.86 -13.12 3.27
C SER A 67 11.57 -13.18 4.11
N GLY A 68 11.67 -13.18 5.44
CA GLY A 68 10.53 -13.09 6.34
C GLY A 68 9.67 -11.84 6.12
N VAL A 69 10.28 -10.72 5.73
CA VAL A 69 9.56 -9.46 5.46
C VAL A 69 8.59 -9.61 4.28
N PHE A 70 8.90 -10.48 3.31
CA PHE A 70 7.98 -10.74 2.21
C PHE A 70 6.65 -11.34 2.71
N VAL A 71 6.68 -12.21 3.71
CA VAL A 71 5.47 -12.79 4.31
C VAL A 71 4.64 -11.71 5.00
N ASP A 72 5.30 -10.77 5.71
CA ASP A 72 4.62 -9.65 6.35
C ASP A 72 3.98 -8.71 5.32
N ILE A 73 4.66 -8.45 4.19
CA ILE A 73 4.10 -7.67 3.07
C ILE A 73 2.84 -8.33 2.53
N GLN A 74 2.81 -9.65 2.35
CA GLN A 74 1.59 -10.35 1.92
C GLN A 74 0.44 -10.22 2.93
N PHE A 75 0.75 -10.11 4.23
CA PHE A 75 -0.27 -9.89 5.25
C PHE A 75 -0.86 -8.47 5.15
N MET A 76 0.00 -7.46 5.07
CA MET A 76 -0.42 -6.06 4.92
C MET A 76 -1.14 -5.82 3.58
N GLU A 77 -0.69 -6.45 2.49
CA GLU A 77 -1.35 -6.39 1.18
C GLU A 77 -2.80 -6.87 1.25
N ARG A 78 -3.07 -8.00 1.92
CA ARG A 78 -4.45 -8.51 2.06
C ARG A 78 -5.36 -7.54 2.82
N ALA A 79 -4.85 -6.94 3.89
CA ALA A 79 -5.59 -5.93 4.65
C ALA A 79 -5.85 -4.68 3.79
N ALA A 80 -4.82 -4.18 3.10
CA ALA A 80 -4.95 -3.03 2.20
C ALA A 80 -5.90 -3.32 1.03
N MET A 81 -5.88 -4.52 0.46
CA MET A 81 -6.77 -4.94 -0.63
C MET A 81 -8.25 -4.91 -0.24
N ALA A 82 -8.59 -5.22 1.02
CA ALA A 82 -9.97 -5.10 1.52
C ALA A 82 -10.43 -3.64 1.48
N VAL A 83 -9.61 -2.73 2.02
CA VAL A 83 -9.88 -1.29 2.02
C VAL A 83 -9.92 -0.71 0.61
N LEU A 84 -8.89 -0.98 -0.20
CA LEU A 84 -8.70 -0.43 -1.55
C LEU A 84 -9.82 -0.82 -2.51
N ASN A 85 -10.38 -2.02 -2.36
CA ASN A 85 -11.50 -2.50 -3.19
C ASN A 85 -12.87 -2.32 -2.51
N GLY A 86 -12.94 -1.59 -1.39
CA GLY A 86 -14.20 -1.25 -0.73
C GLY A 86 -14.91 -2.43 -0.05
N ALA A 87 -14.20 -3.54 0.21
CA ALA A 87 -14.70 -4.57 1.12
C ALA A 87 -14.67 -3.98 2.54
N ARG A 88 -15.86 -3.66 3.08
CA ARG A 88 -15.98 -3.29 4.48
C ARG A 88 -15.59 -4.50 5.33
N ASP A 89 -14.63 -4.33 6.22
CA ASP A 89 -14.40 -5.27 7.32
C ASP A 89 -15.75 -5.49 8.03
N GLY A 90 -16.20 -6.74 8.07
CA GLY A 90 -17.46 -7.15 8.69
C GLY A 90 -17.38 -7.24 10.20
#